data_AF-A0A9F2R457-F1
#
_entry.id   AF-A0A9F2R457-F1
#
_cell.length_a   1.000
_cell.length_b   1.000
_cell.length_c   1.000
_cell.angle_alpha   90.00
_cell.angle_beta   90.00
_cell.angle_gamma   90.00
#
_symmetry.space_group_name_H-M   'P 1'
#
loop_
_entity.id
_entity.type
_entity.pdbx_description
1 polymer ?
#
loop_
_entity_poly.entity_id
_entity_poly.type
_entity_poly.pdbx_seq_one_letter_code
_entity_poly.pdbx_strand_id
1 'polypeptide(L)'
;DLFVLLDLIGARNPVFPVYFLNTARWFGRLEAIERSLHDLGLLKNYSSERQYFRSNLRRHPVEDDHIPFLRRGVPILHLIPSPFPRVWHTMEDNEENLDKPTIDNLSKILQVFVLEYLNLG
;
A
#
# COMPACT_ATOMS: atom_id res chain seq x y z
N ASP A 1 7.22 9.94 14.75
CA ASP A 1 6.10 9.06 14.36
C ASP A 1 5.76 9.18 12.89
N LEU A 2 5.10 8.16 12.35
CA LEU A 2 4.80 7.96 10.92
C LEU A 2 3.27 7.98 10.75
N PHE A 3 2.75 8.75 9.81
CA PHE A 3 1.35 8.67 9.41
C PHE A 3 1.22 7.78 8.17
N VAL A 4 0.60 6.60 8.35
CA VAL A 4 0.25 5.70 7.25
C VAL A 4 -1.20 5.96 6.85
N LEU A 5 -1.41 6.46 5.64
CA LEU A 5 -2.74 6.73 5.09
C LEU A 5 -3.07 5.69 4.03
N LEU A 6 -4.17 4.96 4.21
CA LEU A 6 -4.68 3.98 3.26
C LEU A 6 -5.83 4.63 2.50
N ASP A 7 -5.78 4.62 1.17
CA ASP A 7 -6.87 5.11 0.33
C ASP A 7 -6.99 4.30 -0.97
N LEU A 8 -8.22 4.18 -1.49
CA LEU A 8 -8.58 3.43 -2.71
C LEU A 8 -8.07 1.98 -2.76
N ILE A 9 -8.13 1.29 -1.62
CA ILE A 9 -7.71 -0.12 -1.49
C ILE A 9 -8.92 -1.05 -1.60
N GLY A 10 -8.82 -2.05 -2.48
CA GLY A 10 -9.84 -3.09 -2.61
C GLY A 10 -9.90 -3.70 -4.02
N ALA A 11 -9.52 -2.92 -5.03
CA ALA A 11 -9.43 -3.40 -6.40
C ALA A 11 -8.26 -4.37 -6.60
N ARG A 12 -8.38 -5.23 -7.63
CA ARG A 12 -7.36 -6.22 -7.99
C ARG A 12 -6.04 -5.59 -8.43
N ASN A 13 -4.92 -6.17 -7.99
CA ASN A 13 -3.55 -5.82 -8.43
C ASN A 13 -3.21 -4.31 -8.34
N PRO A 14 -3.40 -3.66 -7.17
CA PRO A 14 -3.01 -2.27 -6.99
C PRO A 14 -1.50 -2.14 -7.15
N VAL A 15 -1.04 -0.98 -7.61
CA VAL A 15 0.39 -0.65 -7.66
C VAL A 15 0.61 0.60 -6.82
N PHE A 16 1.30 0.46 -5.71
CA PHE A 16 1.70 1.55 -4.83
C PHE A 16 3.09 2.05 -5.24
N PRO A 17 3.25 3.35 -5.55
CA PRO A 17 4.54 3.97 -5.78
C PRO A 17 5.08 4.65 -4.51
N VAL A 18 6.35 5.07 -4.56
CA VAL A 18 6.92 5.97 -3.55
C VAL A 18 6.52 7.42 -3.86
N TYR A 19 5.78 8.05 -2.95
CA TYR A 19 5.40 9.48 -3.03
C TYR A 19 6.37 10.41 -2.28
N PHE A 20 6.95 9.95 -1.17
CA PHE A 20 7.80 10.77 -0.31
C PHE A 20 9.13 10.06 -0.01
N LEU A 21 10.26 10.75 -0.25
CA LEU A 21 11.58 10.17 -0.07
C LEU A 21 11.97 9.99 1.40
N ASN A 22 11.49 10.84 2.29
CA ASN A 22 11.76 10.76 3.73
C ASN A 22 11.12 9.52 4.39
N THR A 23 10.14 8.88 3.74
CA THR A 23 9.52 7.63 4.19
C THR A 23 9.83 6.43 3.31
N ALA A 24 10.71 6.58 2.30
CA ALA A 24 11.08 5.50 1.37
C ALA A 24 11.65 4.26 2.09
N ARG A 25 12.33 4.43 3.24
CA ARG A 25 12.81 3.29 4.04
C ARG A 25 11.66 2.40 4.54
N TRP A 26 10.53 3.00 4.92
CA TRP A 26 9.35 2.28 5.41
C TRP A 26 8.60 1.63 4.25
N PHE A 27 8.54 2.31 3.10
CA PHE A 27 8.05 1.72 1.87
C PHE A 27 8.86 0.46 1.48
N GLY A 28 10.19 0.53 1.59
CA GLY A 28 11.07 -0.63 1.36
C GLY A 28 10.82 -1.79 2.31
N ARG A 29 10.35 -1.53 3.55
CA ARG A 29 9.91 -2.59 4.47
C ARG A 29 8.64 -3.27 3.97
N LEU A 30 7.63 -2.53 3.52
CA LEU A 30 6.42 -3.12 2.93
C LEU A 30 6.74 -4.03 1.74
N GLU A 31 7.62 -3.57 0.85
CA GLU A 31 8.07 -4.35 -0.30
C GLU A 31 8.85 -5.62 0.12
N ALA A 32 9.66 -5.55 1.17
CA ALA A 32 10.38 -6.70 1.70
C ALA A 32 9.44 -7.72 2.36
N ILE A 33 8.45 -7.25 3.12
CA ILE A 33 7.42 -8.08 3.75
C ILE A 33 6.58 -8.79 2.68
N GLU A 34 6.15 -8.06 1.65
CA GLU A 34 5.43 -8.63 0.50
C GLU A 34 6.20 -9.79 -0.14
N ARG A 35 7.50 -9.60 -0.43
CA ARG A 35 8.36 -10.66 -0.96
C ARG A 35 8.48 -11.84 -0.01
N SER A 36 8.72 -11.60 1.29
CA SER A 36 8.84 -12.68 2.27
C SER A 36 7.55 -13.50 2.40
N LEU A 37 6.39 -12.85 2.42
CA LEU A 37 5.10 -13.56 2.48
C LEU A 37 4.82 -14.34 1.20
N HIS A 38 5.26 -13.83 0.03
CA HIS A 38 5.20 -14.57 -1.22
C HIS A 38 6.07 -15.81 -1.20
N ASP A 39 7.34 -15.69 -0.78
CA ASP A 39 8.31 -16.79 -0.74
C ASP A 39 7.86 -17.92 0.22
N LEU A 40 7.12 -17.56 1.28
CA LEU A 40 6.49 -18.49 2.21
C LEU A 40 5.16 -19.09 1.70
N GLY A 41 4.68 -18.71 0.51
CA GLY A 41 3.42 -19.18 -0.05
C GLY A 41 2.17 -18.67 0.67
N LEU A 42 2.25 -17.54 1.38
CA LEU A 42 1.17 -17.01 2.22
C LEU A 42 0.25 -16.01 1.51
N LEU A 43 0.62 -15.58 0.29
CA LEU A 43 -0.17 -14.70 -0.56
C LEU A 43 -1.03 -15.50 -1.54
N LYS A 44 -2.31 -15.10 -1.69
CA LYS A 44 -3.29 -15.77 -2.56
C LYS A 44 -3.39 -15.07 -3.91
N ASN A 45 -3.50 -15.84 -5.00
CA ASN A 45 -3.65 -15.32 -6.37
C ASN A 45 -2.63 -14.21 -6.72
N TYR A 46 -1.42 -14.34 -6.19
CA TYR A 46 -0.35 -13.35 -6.28
C TYR A 46 0.78 -13.84 -7.19
N SER A 47 1.42 -12.91 -7.90
CA SER A 47 2.60 -13.18 -8.75
C SER A 47 3.65 -12.10 -8.51
N SER A 48 4.92 -12.51 -8.47
CA SER A 48 6.06 -11.60 -8.36
C SER A 48 6.19 -10.63 -9.53
N GLU A 49 5.61 -10.93 -10.69
CA GLU A 49 5.50 -9.99 -11.83
C GLU A 49 4.53 -8.83 -11.56
N ARG A 50 3.66 -8.98 -10.55
CA ARG A 50 2.58 -8.06 -10.19
C ARG A 50 2.67 -7.61 -8.74
N GLN A 51 3.88 -7.34 -8.26
CA GLN A 51 4.13 -6.72 -6.96
C GLN A 51 3.26 -5.47 -6.77
N TYR A 52 2.66 -5.38 -5.59
CA TYR A 52 1.85 -4.25 -5.15
C TYR A 52 2.75 -3.08 -4.80
N PHE A 53 3.77 -3.28 -3.96
CA PHE A 53 4.69 -2.22 -3.57
C PHE A 53 5.86 -2.20 -4.55
N ARG A 54 6.14 -1.04 -5.16
CA ARG A 54 7.22 -0.90 -6.15
C ARG A 54 8.14 0.25 -5.78
N SER A 55 9.21 -0.06 -5.07
CA SER A 55 10.17 0.94 -4.58
C SER A 55 10.92 1.67 -5.72
N ASN A 56 11.02 1.03 -6.88
CA ASN A 56 11.57 1.60 -8.10
C ASN A 56 10.61 2.56 -8.83
N LEU A 57 9.32 2.58 -8.46
CA LEU A 57 8.32 3.45 -9.05
C LEU A 57 8.10 4.68 -8.17
N ARG A 58 8.29 5.87 -8.74
CA ARG A 58 8.04 7.15 -8.07
C ARG A 58 6.91 7.89 -8.75
N ARG A 59 6.08 8.57 -7.96
CA ARG A 59 5.01 9.44 -8.45
C ARG A 59 4.98 10.73 -7.65
N HIS A 60 4.42 11.78 -8.26
CA HIS A 60 4.13 12.99 -7.51
C HIS A 60 3.03 12.69 -6.47
N PRO A 61 3.12 13.28 -5.26
CA PRO A 61 2.06 13.18 -4.26
C PRO A 61 0.71 13.61 -4.82
N VAL A 62 -0.33 12.88 -4.42
CA VAL A 62 -1.73 13.22 -4.68
C VAL A 62 -2.25 14.04 -3.50
N GLU A 63 -3.16 14.99 -3.73
CA GLU A 63 -3.82 15.66 -2.61
C GLU A 63 -4.83 14.72 -1.93
N ASP A 64 -4.72 14.59 -0.61
CA ASP A 64 -5.53 13.71 0.22
C ASP A 64 -5.43 14.16 1.70
N ASP A 65 -6.04 13.44 2.64
CA ASP A 65 -6.15 13.79 4.06
C ASP A 65 -4.80 13.96 4.77
N HIS A 66 -3.69 13.50 4.18
CA HIS A 66 -2.36 13.70 4.74
C HIS A 66 -1.84 15.15 4.59
N ILE A 67 -2.42 15.99 3.73
CA ILE A 67 -1.89 17.33 3.42
C ILE A 67 -1.72 18.21 4.67
N PRO A 68 -2.69 18.33 5.60
CA PRO A 68 -2.52 19.12 6.81
C PRO A 68 -1.39 18.61 7.72
N PHE A 69 -1.16 17.30 7.76
CA PHE A 69 -0.10 16.68 8.57
C PHE A 69 1.27 16.88 7.93
N LEU A 70 1.36 16.68 6.60
CA LEU A 70 2.56 16.93 5.82
C LEU A 70 3.05 18.38 5.98
N ARG A 71 2.14 19.36 5.90
CA ARG A 71 2.44 20.79 6.11
C ARG A 71 3.00 21.11 7.50
N ARG A 72 2.80 20.21 8.47
CA ARG A 72 3.31 20.32 9.85
C ARG A 72 4.53 19.43 10.10
N GLY A 73 5.12 18.85 9.06
CA GLY A 73 6.34 18.06 9.13
C GLY A 73 6.15 16.60 9.52
N VAL A 74 4.91 16.08 9.54
CA VAL A 74 4.64 14.67 9.82
C VAL A 74 5.13 13.82 8.63
N PRO A 75 5.98 12.80 8.83
CA PRO A 75 6.35 11.85 7.80
C PRO A 75 5.13 11.05 7.32
N ILE A 76 4.87 11.05 6.01
CA ILE A 76 3.71 10.39 5.41
C ILE A 76 4.13 9.15 4.63
N LEU A 77 3.46 8.03 4.88
CA LEU A 77 3.47 6.84 4.03
C LEU A 77 2.08 6.71 3.40
N HIS A 78 1.91 7.24 2.19
CA HIS A 78 0.63 7.27 1.48
C HIS A 78 0.46 6.01 0.64
N LEU A 79 -0.43 5.13 1.06
CA LEU A 79 -0.76 3.87 0.42
C LEU A 79 -2.02 4.06 -0.43
N ILE A 80 -1.86 4.77 -1.54
CA ILE A 80 -2.86 4.94 -2.60
C ILE A 80 -2.29 4.42 -3.93
N PRO A 81 -3.01 3.57 -4.68
CA PRO A 81 -2.52 3.01 -5.94
C PRO A 81 -2.36 4.08 -7.03
N SER A 82 -1.43 3.87 -7.96
CA SER A 82 -1.29 4.65 -9.18
C SER A 82 -1.11 3.71 -10.38
N PRO A 83 -2.05 3.65 -11.34
CA PRO A 83 -3.27 4.46 -11.43
C PRO A 83 -4.30 4.12 -10.35
N PHE A 84 -5.28 5.02 -10.14
CA PHE A 84 -6.46 4.73 -9.31
C PHE A 84 -7.26 3.55 -9.88
N PRO A 85 -8.06 2.85 -9.04
CA PRO A 85 -8.98 1.84 -9.52
C PRO A 85 -9.87 2.39 -10.63
N ARG A 86 -10.12 1.58 -11.67
CA ARG A 86 -10.98 1.99 -12.81
C ARG A 86 -12.40 2.36 -12.39
N VAL A 87 -12.85 1.84 -11.25
CA VAL A 87 -14.18 2.06 -10.70
C VAL A 87 -14.26 3.33 -9.84
N TRP A 88 -13.14 3.99 -9.53
CA TRP A 88 -13.12 5.18 -8.68
C TRP A 88 -14.05 6.28 -9.21
N HIS A 89 -14.86 6.85 -8.31
CA HIS A 89 -15.90 7.83 -8.64
C HIS A 89 -16.95 7.34 -9.65
N THR A 90 -17.25 6.04 -9.66
CA THR A 90 -18.35 5.46 -10.43
C THR A 90 -19.28 4.65 -9.51
N MET A 91 -20.48 4.31 -10.00
CA MET A 91 -21.39 3.42 -9.28
C MET A 91 -20.89 1.96 -9.21
N GLU A 92 -19.84 1.64 -9.99
CA GLU A 92 -19.17 0.33 -9.97
C GLU A 92 -18.20 0.20 -8.79
N ASP A 93 -17.95 1.26 -8.02
CA ASP A 93 -17.21 1.17 -6.75
C ASP A 93 -18.12 0.57 -5.67
N ASN A 94 -18.30 -0.73 -5.75
CA ASN A 94 -19.22 -1.52 -4.93
C ASN A 94 -18.57 -2.83 -4.48
N GLU A 95 -19.25 -3.56 -3.59
CA GLU A 95 -18.70 -4.80 -2.99
C GLU A 95 -18.37 -5.88 -4.04
N GLU A 96 -19.15 -5.97 -5.12
CA GLU A 96 -18.97 -6.99 -6.16
C GLU A 96 -17.64 -6.83 -6.91
N ASN A 97 -17.15 -5.59 -7.01
CA ASN A 97 -15.89 -5.26 -7.67
C ASN A 97 -14.67 -5.29 -6.73
N LEU A 98 -14.84 -5.69 -5.46
CA LEU A 98 -13.72 -5.93 -4.54
C LEU A 98 -12.99 -7.24 -4.84
N ASP A 99 -11.66 -7.21 -4.80
CA ASP A 99 -10.83 -8.40 -4.94
C ASP A 99 -10.40 -8.92 -3.55
N LYS A 100 -11.19 -9.85 -3.01
CA LYS A 100 -10.96 -10.46 -1.69
C LYS A 100 -9.53 -11.03 -1.50
N PRO A 101 -8.91 -11.72 -2.49
CA PRO A 101 -7.52 -12.16 -2.37
C PRO A 101 -6.53 -11.01 -2.19
N THR A 102 -6.67 -9.93 -2.97
CA THR A 102 -5.82 -8.74 -2.81
C THR A 102 -5.98 -8.11 -1.43
N ILE A 103 -7.22 -7.98 -0.94
CA ILE A 103 -7.51 -7.43 0.40
C ILE A 103 -6.85 -8.30 1.50
N ASP A 104 -6.99 -9.63 1.42
CA ASP A 104 -6.36 -10.57 2.36
C ASP A 104 -4.83 -10.45 2.36
N ASN A 105 -4.22 -10.34 1.17
CA ASN A 105 -2.78 -10.17 1.04
C ASN A 105 -2.29 -8.86 1.65
N LEU A 106 -2.94 -7.73 1.33
CA LEU A 106 -2.58 -6.42 1.88
C LEU A 106 -2.76 -6.37 3.40
N SER A 107 -3.83 -6.99 3.92
CA SER A 107 -4.05 -7.12 5.36
C SER A 107 -2.89 -7.82 6.06
N LYS A 108 -2.41 -8.95 5.51
CA LYS A 108 -1.24 -9.66 6.05
C LYS A 108 0.02 -8.80 6.02
N ILE A 109 0.29 -8.13 4.90
CA ILE A 109 1.48 -7.27 4.74
C ILE A 109 1.44 -6.14 5.79
N LEU A 110 0.29 -5.48 5.96
CA LEU A 110 0.14 -4.39 6.91
C LEU A 110 0.23 -4.85 8.37
N GLN A 111 -0.33 -6.02 8.71
CA GLN A 111 -0.20 -6.60 10.05
C GLN A 111 1.26 -6.87 10.40
N VAL A 112 2.02 -7.51 9.49
CA VAL A 112 3.45 -7.74 9.69
C VAL A 112 4.20 -6.40 9.78
N PHE A 113 3.86 -5.42 8.95
CA PHE A 113 4.49 -4.10 9.00
C PHE A 113 4.28 -3.41 10.35
N VAL A 114 3.07 -3.47 10.92
CA VAL A 114 2.78 -2.90 12.24
C VAL A 114 3.58 -3.63 13.34
N LEU A 115 3.65 -4.96 13.28
CA LEU A 115 4.44 -5.75 14.23
C LEU A 115 5.93 -5.42 14.16
N GLU A 116 6.49 -5.30 12.95
CA GLU A 116 7.89 -4.88 12.74
C GLU A 116 8.12 -3.44 13.23
N TYR A 117 7.21 -2.51 12.91
CA TYR A 117 7.34 -1.10 13.29
C TYR A 117 7.34 -0.90 14.81
N LEU A 118 6.57 -1.71 15.55
CA LEU A 118 6.44 -1.65 16.99
C LEU A 118 7.42 -2.56 17.76
N ASN A 119 8.28 -3.31 17.05
CA ASN A 119 9.16 -4.33 17.62
C ASN A 119 8.41 -5.39 18.45
N LEU A 120 7.30 -5.91 17.93
CA LEU A 120 6.43 -6.89 18.60
C LEU A 120 6.52 -8.32 17.99
N GLY A 121 7.56 -8.60 17.21
CA GLY A 121 7.77 -9.88 16.50
C GLY A 121 9.15 -10.48 16.76
#